data_AF-A0ABD7P497-F1
#
_entry.id   AF-A0ABD7P497-F1
#
_cell.length_a   1.000
_cell.length_b   1.000
_cell.length_c   1.000
_cell.angle_alpha   90.00
_cell.angle_beta   90.00
_cell.angle_gamma   90.00
#
_symmetry.space_group_name_H-M   'P 1'
#
loop_
_entity.id
_entity.type
_entity.pdbx_description
1 polymer ?
#
loop_
_entity_poly.entity_id
_entity_poly.type
_entity_poly.pdbx_seq_one_letter_code
_entity_poly.pdbx_strand_id
1 'polypeptide(L)' 'MYQLVNLAQKFSLFSEQWQPKVVAEMNDYQFKIVRIAGDFIWHSHPETDETLMVVEGYYAWTSATDMCW' A
#
# COMPACT_ATOMS: atom_id res chain seq x y z
N MET A 1 13.91 -17.92 -14.94
CA MET A 1 12.45 -18.10 -14.87
C MET A 1 11.89 -16.91 -14.10
N TYR A 2 10.99 -16.13 -14.72
CA TYR A 2 10.38 -14.98 -14.04
C TYR A 2 9.21 -15.47 -13.16
N GLN A 3 9.10 -14.94 -11.95
CA GLN A 3 7.93 -15.15 -11.11
C GLN A 3 6.96 -13.99 -11.32
N LEU A 4 5.79 -14.28 -11.86
CA LEU A 4 4.74 -13.29 -12.10
C LEU A 4 3.91 -13.09 -10.84
N VAL A 5 3.67 -11.83 -10.47
CA VAL A 5 2.77 -11.46 -9.38
C VAL A 5 1.45 -10.96 -9.96
N ASN A 6 0.41 -11.79 -9.92
CA ASN A 6 -0.94 -11.38 -10.30
C ASN A 6 -1.63 -10.73 -9.08
N LEU A 7 -1.75 -9.40 -9.09
CA LEU A 7 -2.34 -8.65 -7.97
C LEU A 7 -3.80 -9.06 -7.71
N ALA A 8 -4.62 -9.24 -8.74
CA ALA A 8 -6.02 -9.64 -8.58
C ALA A 8 -6.15 -11.00 -7.88
N GLN A 9 -5.29 -11.97 -8.25
CA GLN A 9 -5.23 -13.26 -7.57
C GLN A 9 -4.75 -13.10 -6.13
N LYS A 10 -3.74 -12.27 -5.85
CA LYS A 10 -3.27 -12.08 -4.47
C LYS A 10 -4.33 -11.41 -3.58
N PHE A 11 -5.08 -10.44 -4.11
CA PHE A 11 -6.19 -9.81 -3.41
C PHE A 11 -7.39 -10.74 -3.18
N SER A 12 -7.57 -11.82 -3.95
CA SER A 12 -8.65 -12.78 -3.71
C SER A 12 -8.36 -13.75 -2.56
N LEU A 13 -7.11 -13.81 -2.08
CA LEU A 13 -6.70 -14.70 -0.99
C LEU A 13 -7.04 -14.16 0.41
N PHE A 14 -7.44 -12.89 0.52
CA PHE A 14 -7.71 -12.26 1.81
C PHE A 14 -8.76 -11.14 1.68
N SER A 15 -9.49 -10.89 2.76
CA SER A 15 -10.57 -9.89 2.81
C SER A 15 -10.41 -8.89 3.96
N GLU A 16 -9.45 -9.14 4.85
CA GLU A 16 -9.12 -8.33 6.01
C GLU A 16 -8.62 -6.95 5.58
N GLN A 17 -9.11 -5.94 6.27
CA GLN A 17 -8.66 -4.56 6.09
C GLN A 17 -7.46 -4.27 6.99
N TRP A 18 -6.64 -3.30 6.59
CA TRP A 18 -5.53 -2.77 7.39
C TRP A 18 -4.45 -3.78 7.77
N GLN A 19 -4.34 -4.89 7.01
CA GLN A 19 -3.31 -5.90 7.20
C GLN A 19 -2.44 -6.03 5.94
N PRO A 20 -1.29 -5.34 5.88
CA PRO A 20 -0.37 -5.45 4.76
C PRO A 20 0.12 -6.89 4.56
N LYS A 21 0.11 -7.37 3.32
CA LYS A 21 0.66 -8.66 2.91
C LYS A 21 1.82 -8.44 1.94
N VAL A 22 3.00 -8.97 2.24
CA VAL A 22 4.16 -8.93 1.35
C VAL A 22 3.93 -9.88 0.18
N VAL A 23 4.05 -9.39 -1.06
CA VAL A 23 3.82 -10.18 -2.28
C VAL A 23 5.06 -10.36 -3.14
N ALA A 24 6.07 -9.51 -2.95
CA ALA A 24 7.38 -9.61 -3.58
C ALA A 24 8.41 -8.81 -2.77
N GLU A 25 9.67 -9.11 -3.01
CA GLU A 25 10.81 -8.40 -2.43
C GLU A 25 11.78 -8.02 -3.55
N MET A 26 12.41 -6.85 -3.42
CA MET A 26 13.45 -6.38 -4.32
C MET A 26 14.54 -5.72 -3.48
N ASN A 27 15.69 -6.36 -3.39
CA ASN A 27 16.75 -5.97 -2.45
C ASN A 27 16.20 -5.93 -1.01
N ASP A 28 16.29 -4.77 -0.36
CA ASP A 28 15.77 -4.45 0.96
C ASP A 28 14.36 -3.84 0.95
N TYR A 29 13.71 -3.75 -0.22
CA TYR A 29 12.34 -3.26 -0.36
C TYR A 29 11.32 -4.40 -0.43
N GLN A 30 10.14 -4.13 0.13
CA GLN A 30 9.00 -5.05 0.07
C GLN A 30 7.84 -4.41 -0.69
N PHE A 31 7.26 -5.17 -1.62
CA PHE A 31 5.99 -4.83 -2.25
C PHE A 31 4.86 -5.40 -1.40
N LYS A 32 4.01 -4.53 -0.88
CA LYS A 32 2.90 -4.90 0.00
C LYS A 32 1.57 -4.57 -0.68
N ILE A 33 0.59 -5.42 -0.44
CA ILE A 33 -0.81 -5.14 -0.78
C ILE A 33 -1.66 -5.08 0.48
N VAL A 34 -2.64 -4.19 0.50
CA VAL A 34 -3.51 -3.95 1.64
C VAL A 34 -4.87 -3.48 1.17
N ARG A 35 -5.94 -3.87 1.87
CA ARG A 35 -7.28 -3.29 1.72
C ARG A 35 -7.45 -2.21 2.77
N ILE A 36 -7.83 -1.01 2.35
CA ILE A 36 -7.94 0.19 3.19
C ILE A 36 -9.41 0.64 3.19
N ALA A 37 -9.93 1.05 4.36
CA ALA A 37 -11.26 1.63 4.47
C ALA A 37 -11.38 2.55 5.68
N GLY A 38 -11.83 3.79 5.45
CA GLY A 38 -11.86 4.84 6.47
C GLY A 38 -10.51 5.53 6.65
N ASP A 39 -10.36 6.22 7.78
CA ASP A 39 -9.19 7.05 8.06
C ASP A 39 -8.01 6.22 8.59
N PHE A 40 -6.80 6.60 8.18
CA PHE A 40 -5.58 6.04 8.72
C PHE A 40 -4.98 6.92 9.80
N ILE A 41 -4.25 6.30 10.73
CA ILE A 41 -3.54 7.04 11.76
C ILE A 41 -2.34 7.75 11.13
N TRP A 42 -2.22 9.04 11.43
CA TRP A 42 -1.07 9.87 11.12
C TRP A 42 0.22 9.22 11.62
N HIS A 43 1.16 8.99 10.71
CA HIS A 43 2.50 8.48 11.01
C HIS A 43 3.51 9.00 9.98
N SER A 44 4.80 8.82 10.28
CA SER A 44 5.90 9.27 9.43
C SER A 44 7.00 8.21 9.37
N HIS A 45 7.67 8.12 8.23
CA HIS A 45 8.87 7.32 8.04
C HIS A 45 10.03 8.29 7.74
N PRO A 46 10.82 8.73 8.73
CA PRO A 46 11.83 9.77 8.51
C PRO A 46 13.02 9.30 7.65
N GLU A 47 13.23 7.99 7.53
CA GLU A 47 14.38 7.42 6.81
C GLU A 47 14.05 6.96 5.38
N THR A 48 12.77 6.89 4.99
CA THR A 48 12.38 6.33 3.69
C THR A 48 11.03 6.85 3.20
N ASP A 49 10.95 7.10 1.89
CA ASP A 49 9.68 7.41 1.23
C ASP A 49 8.84 6.14 1.06
N GLU A 50 7.52 6.25 1.20
CA GLU A 50 6.59 5.16 0.92
C GLU A 50 5.78 5.46 -0.35
N THR A 51 5.88 4.58 -1.35
CA THR A 51 5.08 4.69 -2.57
C THR A 51 3.74 3.98 -2.40
N LEU A 52 2.64 4.72 -2.60
CA LEU A 52 1.30 4.18 -2.62
C LEU A 52 0.75 4.15 -4.05
N MET A 53 0.21 3.00 -4.46
CA MET A 53 -0.45 2.83 -5.76
C MET A 53 -1.86 2.32 -5.53
N VAL A 54 -2.85 3.10 -5.99
CA VAL A 54 -4.26 2.69 -5.95
C VAL A 54 -4.53 1.71 -7.09
N VAL A 55 -4.83 0.46 -6.74
CA VAL A 55 -5.18 -0.59 -7.72
C VAL A 55 -6.68 -0.57 -8.04
N GLU A 56 -7.50 -0.28 -7.03
CA GLU A 56 -8.96 -0.21 -7.14
C GLU A 56 -9.51 0.79 -6.12
N GLY A 57 -10.56 1.54 -6.52
CA GLY A 57 -11.19 2.54 -5.68
C GLY A 57 -10.53 3.92 -5.75
N TYR A 58 -10.70 4.70 -4.69
CA TYR A 58 -10.12 6.02 -4.54
C TYR A 58 -9.55 6.17 -3.14
N TYR A 59 -8.36 6.76 -3.04
CA TYR A 59 -7.71 7.07 -1.79
C TYR A 59 -7.34 8.54 -1.80
N ALA A 60 -7.98 9.32 -0.92
CA ALA A 60 -7.58 10.68 -0.63
C ALA A 60 -6.64 10.65 0.57
N TRP A 61 -5.40 11.08 0.35
CA TRP A 61 -4.52 11.40 1.45
C TRP A 61 -4.87 12.82 1.88
N THR A 62 -5.54 12.95 3.03
CA THR A 62 -5.56 14.26 3.70
C THR A 62 -4.20 14.41 4.35
N SER A 63 -3.52 15.54 4.21
CA SER A 63 -2.31 15.92 4.94
C SER A 63 -2.59 17.02 5.95
N ALA A 64 -1.90 17.01 7.10
CA ALA A 64 -1.88 18.18 7.99
C ALA A 64 -1.27 19.44 7.32
N THR A 65 -0.78 19.29 6.08
CA THR A 65 -0.23 20.33 5.20
C THR A 65 -1.01 20.46 3.89
N ASP A 66 -2.32 20.18 3.89
CA ASP A 66 -3.22 20.38 2.71
C ASP A 66 -3.45 21.87 2.37
N MET A 67 -2.36 22.64 2.28
CA MET A 67 -2.24 23.92 1.60
C MET A 67 -0.85 23.98 0.94
N CYS A 68 -0.80 23.73 -0.37
CA CYS A 68 0.39 23.74 -1.25
C CYS A 68 1.43 22.65 -0.90
N TRP A 69 1.64 21.62 -1.72
CA TRP A 69 1.90 21.60 -3.17
C TRP A 69 1.33 20.35 -3.84
#